data_AF-A0A2W4JW50-F1
#
_entry.id   AF-A0A2W4JW50-F1
#
_cell.length_a   1.000
_cell.length_b   1.000
_cell.length_c   1.000
_cell.angle_alpha   90.00
_cell.angle_beta   90.00
_cell.angle_gamma   90.00
#
_symmetry.space_group_name_H-M   'P 1'
#
loop_
_entity.id
_entity.type
_entity.pdbx_description
1 polymer ?
#
loop_
_entity_poly.entity_id
_entity_poly.type
_entity_poly.pdbx_seq_one_letter_code
_entity_poly.pdbx_strand_id
1 'polypeptide(L)'
;MNLRRILMGMCTGAFAGFGVFTIWPSSLARWNWLGGWLAAGIIITTGWLVNHYAGAMPNKDGAWVDMALAIWLSALLGGNVVLDPVEGLVRGAYGLLHGANLGGALITIFLQLIGATMAGYLLYAARRSDV
;
A
#
# COMPACT_ATOMS: atom_id res chain seq x y z
N MET A 1 -17.19 -12.54 -9.75
CA MET A 1 -16.22 -12.80 -8.65
C MET A 1 -16.95 -13.49 -7.50
N ASN A 2 -16.44 -14.59 -6.94
CA ASN A 2 -17.14 -15.29 -5.84
C ASN A 2 -16.83 -14.67 -4.46
N LEU A 3 -17.75 -14.81 -3.51
CA LEU A 3 -17.66 -14.20 -2.17
C LEU A 3 -16.37 -14.56 -1.43
N ARG A 4 -15.90 -15.81 -1.57
CA ARG A 4 -14.65 -16.27 -0.96
C ARG A 4 -13.45 -15.43 -1.38
N ARG A 5 -13.31 -15.12 -2.67
CA ARG A 5 -12.21 -14.28 -3.18
C ARG A 5 -12.31 -12.85 -2.66
N ILE A 6 -13.51 -12.29 -2.61
CA ILE A 6 -13.76 -10.95 -2.03
C ILE A 6 -13.31 -10.90 -0.58
N LEU A 7 -13.70 -11.88 0.23
CA LEU A 7 -13.33 -11.96 1.64
C LEU A 7 -11.82 -12.14 1.83
N MET A 8 -11.18 -12.99 1.01
CA MET A 8 -9.72 -13.13 1.01
C MET A 8 -9.03 -11.80 0.66
N GLY A 9 -9.47 -11.12 -0.40
CA GLY A 9 -8.91 -9.84 -0.83
C GLY A 9 -9.10 -8.75 0.23
N MET A 10 -10.25 -8.71 0.90
CA MET A 10 -10.51 -7.83 2.03
C MET A 10 -9.50 -8.07 3.16
N CYS A 11 -9.31 -9.32 3.59
CA CYS A 11 -8.35 -9.65 4.66
C CYS A 11 -6.90 -9.34 4.26
N THR A 12 -6.52 -9.63 3.02
CA THR A 12 -5.17 -9.33 2.51
C THR A 12 -4.93 -7.83 2.42
N GLY A 13 -5.91 -7.06 1.94
CA GLY A 13 -5.85 -5.60 1.91
C GLY A 13 -5.71 -5.00 3.30
N ALA A 14 -6.48 -5.50 4.28
CA ALA A 14 -6.38 -5.08 5.68
C ALA A 14 -5.01 -5.41 6.28
N PHE A 15 -4.48 -6.62 6.04
CA PHE A 15 -3.14 -7.01 6.46
C PHE A 15 -2.06 -6.11 5.85
N ALA A 16 -2.11 -5.87 4.54
CA ALA A 16 -1.13 -5.05 3.85
C ALA A 16 -1.15 -3.61 4.35
N GLY A 17 -2.33 -3.01 4.50
CA GLY A 17 -2.50 -1.66 5.03
C GLY A 17 -2.01 -1.52 6.46
N PHE A 18 -2.44 -2.41 7.37
CA PHE A 18 -1.95 -2.42 8.75
C PHE A 18 -0.45 -2.66 8.83
N GLY A 19 0.06 -3.58 8.00
CA GLY A 19 1.48 -3.90 7.92
C GLY A 19 2.32 -2.69 7.57
N VAL A 20 1.95 -1.97 6.51
CA VAL A 20 2.68 -0.79 6.03
C VAL A 20 2.70 0.34 7.06
N PHE A 21 1.58 0.61 7.75
CA PHE A 21 1.49 1.78 8.64
C PHE A 21 1.69 1.48 10.13
N THR A 22 1.85 0.22 10.52
CA THR A 22 2.09 -0.16 11.92
C THR A 22 3.31 -1.06 12.08
N ILE A 23 3.31 -2.20 11.38
CA ILE A 23 4.37 -3.21 11.55
C ILE A 23 5.69 -2.69 11.01
N TRP A 24 5.69 -2.15 9.79
CA TRP A 24 6.92 -1.70 9.14
C TRP A 24 7.62 -0.59 9.91
N PRO A 25 6.98 0.54 10.28
CA PRO A 25 7.61 1.57 11.12
C PRO A 25 8.17 0.98 12.42
N SER A 26 7.42 0.06 13.06
CA SER A 26 7.84 -0.58 14.31
C SER A 26 9.07 -1.48 14.14
N SER A 27 9.13 -2.25 13.06
CA SER A 27 10.29 -3.08 12.73
C SER A 27 11.51 -2.23 12.37
N LEU A 28 11.30 -1.14 11.61
CA LEU A 28 12.33 -0.16 11.30
C LEU A 28 12.87 0.49 12.58
N ALA A 29 12.01 0.84 13.54
CA ALA A 29 12.41 1.44 14.81
C ALA A 29 13.26 0.49 15.68
N ARG A 30 12.95 -0.81 15.66
CA ARG A 30 13.62 -1.81 16.51
C ARG A 30 14.90 -2.37 15.92
N TRP A 31 14.91 -2.60 14.60
CA TRP A 31 15.98 -3.31 13.91
C TRP A 31 16.59 -2.49 12.78
N ASN A 32 16.35 -1.18 12.77
CA ASN A 32 16.85 -0.24 11.75
C ASN A 32 16.50 -0.73 10.34
N TRP A 33 17.36 -0.40 9.37
CA TRP A 33 17.20 -0.75 7.97
C TRP A 33 16.87 -2.24 7.75
N LEU A 34 17.49 -3.16 8.49
CA LEU A 34 17.21 -4.59 8.38
C LEU A 34 15.76 -4.93 8.74
N GLY A 35 15.25 -4.34 9.83
CA GLY A 35 13.84 -4.48 10.21
C GLY A 35 12.88 -3.95 9.15
N GLY A 36 13.23 -2.82 8.54
CA GLY A 36 12.48 -2.25 7.42
C GLY A 36 12.41 -3.18 6.22
N TRP A 37 13.55 -3.74 5.79
CA TRP A 37 13.62 -4.68 4.66
C TRP A 37 12.87 -5.99 4.95
N LEU A 38 13.02 -6.55 6.15
CA LEU A 38 12.32 -7.77 6.53
C LEU A 38 10.81 -7.55 6.59
N ALA A 39 10.35 -6.43 7.15
CA ALA A 39 8.94 -6.07 7.18
C ALA A 39 8.39 -5.89 5.75
N ALA A 40 9.09 -5.13 4.90
CA ALA A 40 8.72 -4.95 3.50
C ALA A 40 8.60 -6.29 2.77
N GLY A 41 9.61 -7.15 2.91
CA GLY A 41 9.65 -8.47 2.31
C GLY A 41 8.46 -9.32 2.73
N ILE A 42 8.14 -9.38 4.02
CA ILE A 42 7.02 -10.19 4.53
C ILE A 42 5.68 -9.60 4.08
N ILE A 43 5.45 -8.30 4.29
CA ILE A 43 4.16 -7.66 4.05
C ILE A 43 3.84 -7.64 2.56
N ILE A 44 4.75 -7.12 1.74
CA ILE A 44 4.53 -6.94 0.30
C ILE A 44 4.49 -8.29 -0.40
N THR A 45 5.42 -9.21 -0.10
CA THR A 45 5.43 -10.52 -0.77
C THR A 45 4.19 -11.34 -0.43
N THR A 46 3.78 -11.37 0.84
CA THR A 46 2.55 -12.08 1.25
C THR A 46 1.32 -11.47 0.59
N GLY A 47 1.20 -10.14 0.63
CA GLY A 47 0.09 -9.44 -0.01
C GLY A 47 0.03 -9.69 -1.51
N TRP A 48 1.18 -9.65 -2.19
CA TRP A 48 1.31 -9.88 -3.62
C TRP A 48 0.95 -11.31 -4.03
N LEU A 49 1.44 -12.32 -3.29
CA LEU A 49 1.11 -13.73 -3.51
C LEU A 49 -0.39 -13.97 -3.38
N VAL A 50 -1.03 -13.48 -2.31
CA VAL A 50 -2.46 -13.73 -2.11
C VAL A 50 -3.31 -12.97 -3.14
N ASN A 51 -2.96 -11.72 -3.45
CA ASN A 51 -3.76 -10.90 -4.35
C ASN A 51 -3.60 -11.29 -5.83
N HIS A 52 -2.36 -11.46 -6.31
CA HIS A 52 -2.10 -11.68 -7.73
C HIS A 52 -1.94 -13.15 -8.09
N TYR A 53 -1.27 -13.96 -7.26
CA TYR A 53 -1.04 -15.38 -7.56
C TYR A 53 -2.26 -16.24 -7.18
N ALA A 54 -2.80 -16.07 -5.97
CA ALA A 54 -4.02 -16.78 -5.55
C ALA A 54 -5.32 -16.14 -6.09
N GLY A 55 -5.21 -14.97 -6.73
CA GLY A 55 -6.33 -14.31 -7.41
C GLY A 55 -7.41 -13.79 -6.47
N ALA A 56 -7.04 -13.34 -5.26
CA ALA A 56 -7.97 -12.74 -4.30
C ALA A 56 -8.48 -11.36 -4.75
N MET A 57 -7.66 -10.62 -5.51
CA MET A 57 -8.05 -9.38 -6.20
C MET A 57 -7.92 -9.59 -7.71
N PRO A 58 -8.92 -10.21 -8.37
CA PRO A 58 -8.86 -10.47 -9.80
C PRO A 58 -8.88 -9.14 -10.56
N ASN A 59 -7.83 -8.90 -11.33
CA ASN A 59 -7.59 -7.66 -12.05
C ASN A 59 -7.72 -7.81 -13.58
N LYS A 60 -8.36 -8.90 -14.04
CA LYS A 60 -8.36 -9.34 -15.44
C LYS A 60 -9.62 -8.94 -16.23
N ASP A 61 -10.77 -8.75 -15.56
CA ASP A 61 -12.08 -8.66 -16.22
C ASP A 61 -12.93 -7.44 -15.79
N GLY A 62 -12.32 -6.32 -15.37
CA GLY A 62 -13.07 -5.14 -14.90
C GLY A 62 -12.18 -3.98 -14.44
N ALA A 63 -12.73 -3.11 -13.58
CA ALA A 63 -11.96 -2.03 -12.97
C ALA A 63 -10.76 -2.60 -12.19
N TRP A 64 -9.56 -2.12 -12.52
CA TRP A 64 -8.32 -2.52 -11.88
C TRP A 64 -8.31 -2.05 -10.41
N VAL A 65 -8.47 -2.99 -9.47
CA VAL A 65 -8.34 -2.74 -8.03
C VAL A 65 -7.10 -3.45 -7.54
N ASP A 66 -6.05 -2.65 -7.30
CA ASP A 66 -4.77 -3.12 -6.79
C ASP A 66 -4.72 -3.09 -5.26
N MET A 67 -3.85 -3.93 -4.67
CA MET A 67 -3.58 -3.91 -3.23
C MET A 67 -3.15 -2.51 -2.73
N ALA A 68 -2.49 -1.73 -3.58
CA ALA A 68 -2.12 -0.36 -3.31
C ALA A 68 -3.33 0.52 -2.95
N LEU A 69 -4.54 0.23 -3.48
CA LEU A 69 -5.75 0.95 -3.09
C LEU A 69 -6.09 0.70 -1.62
N ALA A 70 -6.00 -0.55 -1.14
CA ALA A 70 -6.27 -0.89 0.25
C ALA A 70 -5.22 -0.28 1.20
N ILE A 71 -3.96 -0.26 0.80
CA ILE A 71 -2.88 0.43 1.53
C ILE A 71 -3.18 1.93 1.59
N TRP A 72 -3.48 2.55 0.45
CA TRP A 72 -3.83 3.97 0.40
C TRP A 72 -5.05 4.31 1.26
N LEU A 73 -6.12 3.49 1.20
CA LEU A 73 -7.30 3.65 2.05
C LEU A 73 -6.98 3.50 3.53
N SER A 74 -6.05 2.63 3.90
CA SER A 74 -5.59 2.50 5.29
C SER A 74 -4.90 3.78 5.77
N ALA A 75 -4.12 4.42 4.89
CA ALA A 75 -3.48 5.70 5.17
C ALA A 75 -4.47 6.87 5.21
N LEU A 76 -5.46 6.83 4.32
CA LEU A 76 -6.47 7.86 4.19
C LEU A 76 -7.46 7.80 5.36
N LEU A 77 -7.96 6.62 5.72
CA LEU A 77 -9.02 6.45 6.72
C LEU A 77 -8.43 6.28 8.13
N GLY A 78 -7.23 5.70 8.24
CA GLY A 78 -6.51 5.47 9.48
C GLY A 78 -5.40 6.50 9.73
N GLY A 79 -4.84 6.50 10.94
CA GLY A 79 -3.64 7.28 11.23
C GLY A 79 -2.37 6.54 10.79
N ASN A 80 -1.40 7.28 10.24
CA ASN A 80 -0.11 6.74 9.84
C ASN A 80 0.87 6.82 10.99
N VAL A 81 1.57 5.72 11.31
CA VAL A 81 2.74 5.76 12.18
C VAL A 81 3.99 5.82 11.31
N VAL A 82 4.93 6.68 11.67
CA VAL A 82 6.23 6.82 11.00
C VAL A 82 7.34 6.79 12.04
N LEU A 83 8.53 6.41 11.62
CA LEU A 83 9.72 6.55 12.44
C LEU A 83 10.32 7.94 12.21
N ASP A 84 10.24 8.80 13.22
CA ASP A 84 10.99 10.05 13.29
C ASP A 84 12.41 9.80 13.86
N PRO A 85 13.47 10.38 13.28
CA PRO A 85 14.85 10.18 13.74
C PRO A 85 15.15 10.69 15.16
N VAL A 86 14.35 11.63 15.68
CA VAL A 86 14.56 12.30 16.97
C VAL A 86 13.52 11.84 18.00
N GLU A 87 12.25 11.82 17.61
CA GLU A 87 11.13 11.52 18.52
C GLU A 87 10.73 10.04 18.53
N GLY A 88 11.31 9.23 17.65
CA GLY A 88 11.00 7.79 17.54
C GLY A 88 9.68 7.55 16.81
N LEU A 89 8.90 6.56 17.24
CA LEU A 89 7.62 6.25 16.58
C LEU A 89 6.59 7.33 16.88
N VAL A 90 6.23 8.10 15.85
CA VAL A 90 5.25 9.17 15.94
C VAL A 90 4.08 8.93 15.00
N ARG A 91 2.92 9.52 15.31
CA ARG A 91 1.82 9.57 14.34
C ARG A 91 2.13 10.65 13.30
N GLY A 92 2.48 10.22 12.09
CA GLY A 92 2.84 11.11 10.99
C GLY A 92 1.63 11.75 10.29
N ALA A 93 0.45 11.11 10.36
CA ALA A 93 -0.79 11.70 9.86
C ALA A 93 -1.99 11.18 10.64
N TYR A 94 -2.99 12.04 10.78
CA TYR A 94 -4.33 11.67 11.22
C TYR A 94 -5.16 11.45 9.96
N GLY A 95 -5.69 10.25 9.75
CA GLY A 95 -6.57 9.99 8.61
C GLY A 95 -7.80 10.89 8.61
N LEU A 96 -8.68 10.70 7.62
CA LEU A 96 -9.91 11.44 7.42
C LEU A 96 -10.78 11.48 8.68
N LEU A 97 -10.75 10.41 9.48
CA LEU A 97 -11.51 10.28 10.72
C LEU A 97 -10.92 11.07 11.91
N HIS A 98 -9.71 11.61 11.80
CA HIS A 98 -9.02 12.34 12.87
C HIS A 98 -8.40 13.66 12.39
N GLY A 99 -8.84 14.21 11.26
CA GLY A 99 -8.43 15.55 10.80
C GLY A 99 -7.37 15.59 9.71
N ALA A 100 -7.35 14.62 8.78
CA ALA A 100 -6.46 14.66 7.61
C ALA A 100 -6.51 16.01 6.89
N ASN A 101 -5.35 16.67 6.75
CA ASN A 101 -5.21 17.81 5.86
C ASN A 101 -5.08 17.34 4.41
N LEU A 102 -6.22 16.95 3.82
CA LEU A 102 -6.28 16.55 2.41
C LEU A 102 -5.70 17.64 1.50
N GLY A 103 -6.00 18.91 1.77
CA GLY A 103 -5.47 20.04 1.01
C GLY A 103 -3.95 20.08 0.97
N GLY A 104 -3.29 19.88 2.11
CA GLY A 104 -1.83 19.79 2.21
C GLY A 104 -1.25 18.56 1.51
N ALA A 105 -2.00 17.45 1.45
CA ALA A 105 -1.58 16.22 0.77
C ALA A 105 -1.85 16.22 -0.75
N LEU A 106 -2.65 17.15 -1.28
CA LEU A 106 -3.07 17.15 -2.69
C LEU A 106 -1.90 17.17 -3.67
N ILE A 107 -0.86 17.97 -3.40
CA ILE A 107 0.32 18.05 -4.27
C ILE A 107 1.02 16.69 -4.34
N THR A 108 1.24 16.05 -3.19
CA THR A 108 1.86 14.72 -3.12
C THR A 108 1.01 13.68 -3.84
N ILE A 109 -0.31 13.67 -3.62
CA ILE A 109 -1.25 12.78 -4.32
C ILE A 109 -1.14 12.98 -5.83
N PHE A 110 -1.17 14.23 -6.30
CA PHE A 110 -1.10 14.56 -7.71
C PHE A 110 0.22 14.13 -8.35
N LEU A 111 1.36 14.39 -7.70
CA LEU A 111 2.68 13.97 -8.20
C LEU A 111 2.83 12.44 -8.21
N GLN A 112 2.29 11.74 -7.20
CA GLN A 112 2.27 10.27 -7.19
C GLN A 112 1.43 9.71 -8.34
N LEU A 113 0.27 10.31 -8.64
CA LEU A 113 -0.56 9.92 -9.79
C LEU A 113 0.16 10.13 -11.12
N ILE A 114 0.89 11.24 -11.29
CA ILE A 114 1.73 11.47 -12.48
C ILE A 114 2.80 10.38 -12.59
N GLY A 115 3.55 10.14 -11.51
CA GLY A 115 4.61 9.13 -11.49
C GLY A 115 4.09 7.73 -11.80
N ALA A 116 2.97 7.34 -11.20
CA ALA A 116 2.31 6.05 -11.47
C ALA A 116 1.84 5.94 -12.92
N THR A 117 1.28 7.01 -13.49
CA THR A 117 0.85 7.06 -14.89
C THR A 117 2.04 6.90 -15.84
N MET A 118 3.13 7.61 -15.57
CA MET A 118 4.37 7.50 -16.35
C MET A 118 4.95 6.09 -16.27
N ALA A 119 5.03 5.49 -15.08
CA ALA A 119 5.52 4.13 -14.91
C ALA A 119 4.66 3.11 -15.64
N GLY A 120 3.32 3.23 -15.56
CA GLY A 120 2.39 2.38 -16.29
C GLY A 120 2.55 2.51 -17.80
N TYR A 121 2.67 3.74 -18.32
CA TYR A 121 2.93 3.99 -19.73
C TYR A 121 4.27 3.39 -20.20
N LEU A 122 5.34 3.58 -19.43
CA LEU A 122 6.66 3.01 -19.75
C LEU A 122 6.64 1.48 -19.74
N LEU A 123 5.96 0.87 -18.77
CA LEU A 123 5.81 -0.57 -18.71
C LEU A 123 5.04 -1.09 -19.94
N TYR A 124 3.92 -0.46 -20.28
CA TYR A 124 3.18 -0.77 -21.51
C TYR A 124 4.09 -0.63 -22.73
N ALA A 125 4.80 0.49 -22.90
CA ALA A 125 5.68 0.72 -24.03
C ALA A 125 6.79 -0.35 -24.15
N ALA A 126 7.37 -0.76 -23.03
CA ALA A 126 8.42 -1.79 -22.97
C ALA A 126 7.90 -3.21 -23.22
N ARG A 127 6.63 -3.48 -22.88
CA ARG A 127 6.01 -4.82 -22.91
C ARG A 127 4.90 -4.96 -23.95
N ARG A 128 4.69 -3.96 -24.82
CA ARG A 128 3.59 -3.93 -25.81
C ARG A 128 3.65 -5.04 -26.86
N SER A 129 4.80 -5.69 -27.00
CA SER A 129 5.02 -6.82 -27.91
C SER A 129 4.98 -8.17 -27.21
N ASP A 130 4.77 -8.21 -25.90
CA ASP A 130 4.54 -9.46 -25.20
C ASP A 130 3.17 -10.01 -25.61
N VAL A 131 3.15 -11.33 -25.84
CA VAL A 131 2.00 -12.12 -26.30
C VAL A 131 0.84 -12.11 -25.32
#